data_AF-A0A2M7G1R2-F1
#
_entry.id   AF-A0A2M7G1R2-F1
#
_cell.length_a   1.000
_cell.length_b   1.000
_cell.length_c   1.000
_cell.angle_alpha   90.00
_cell.angle_beta   90.00
_cell.angle_gamma   90.00
#
_symmetry.space_group_name_H-M   'P 1'
#
loop_
_entity.id
_entity.type
_entity.pdbx_description
1 polymer ?
#
loop_
_entity_poly.entity_id
_entity_poly.type
_entity_poly.pdbx_seq_one_letter_code
_entity_poly.pdbx_strand_id
1 'polypeptide(L)'
;MTDLHLQITAPQATLTCPTNQAQPRTASTHPISSAQRTETALKKTDQLQLKSPQMLPLAMPLLDDILFIGLNGSSTLETQALKKTSTAPIHPIPGQAHYEIVLNKTRVSLIDSESLSKLQLPPETEEKLNSFLIDFYVKQFLFSEEGESQSETAAFVTRREALSEKIAELQLPADLSEQLFDQLSHQTGALISVEGQSLNLLFREDIETFVKALQLPQPQTKALRDLLSSPGMAVNARDEMAKLICIFAKAEKGQAIPERLVISGHSTGESYFGLSTGEELPTANLRMQDILNLARILPKAAAQIQDIAITACNAGHALHAEKYQRAFPHLKTFMGYAGSAPGSASGAVPHLKTWESATRGNSEKLSPQLFQNFRKGENVATWTASQGYLMDSKKQAQKNLPEFIHAVNSRIEDYYLQDKAVTDPQHGELRELNSNIQLVLGNTPNLSEKDRLTLQSAASRSIRLLYFKNIAKNFNRVYSPQIRAAYQAVGLEPVSFEGLSRAECREAAQKIHRLRENLHNQASALSSQADSLPAELSAQIKALSNLDELLSKGLIGLEPELIPETWL
;
A
#
# COMPACT_ATOMS: atom_id res chain seq x y z
N MET A 1 -39.42 20.75 53.62
CA MET A 1 -39.81 19.53 54.34
C MET A 1 -39.34 18.34 53.51
N THR A 2 -38.50 17.52 54.14
CA THR A 2 -38.01 16.18 53.75
C THR A 2 -37.11 16.04 52.53
N ASP A 3 -35.82 15.97 52.86
CA ASP A 3 -34.69 15.34 52.17
C ASP A 3 -34.91 13.85 51.86
N LEU A 4 -34.18 13.35 50.86
CA LEU A 4 -33.46 12.08 51.00
C LEU A 4 -32.21 12.09 50.08
N HIS A 5 -31.04 12.21 50.72
CA HIS A 5 -29.72 11.99 50.13
C HIS A 5 -29.34 10.52 50.26
N LEU A 6 -28.77 9.96 49.19
CA LEU A 6 -28.10 8.65 49.19
C LEU A 6 -26.62 8.87 48.86
N GLN A 7 -25.78 8.77 49.89
CA GLN A 7 -24.33 8.67 49.79
C GLN A 7 -23.93 7.20 49.57
N ILE A 8 -23.05 6.95 48.59
CA ILE A 8 -22.29 5.70 48.49
C ILE A 8 -20.81 6.06 48.61
N THR A 9 -20.20 5.58 49.68
CA THR A 9 -18.77 5.69 49.98
C THR A 9 -17.99 4.55 49.31
N ALA A 10 -16.91 4.90 48.60
CA ALA A 10 -15.90 3.96 48.11
C ALA A 10 -14.65 4.05 49.01
N PRO A 11 -14.02 2.91 49.38
CA PRO A 11 -12.83 2.93 50.24
C PRO A 11 -11.57 3.26 49.43
N GLN A 12 -10.81 4.22 49.93
CA GLN A 12 -9.41 4.46 49.55
C GLN A 12 -8.52 3.41 50.21
N ALA A 13 -7.68 2.74 49.43
CA ALA A 13 -6.55 1.94 49.93
C ALA A 13 -5.25 2.53 49.39
N THR A 14 -4.54 3.21 50.29
CA THR A 14 -3.12 3.60 50.18
C THR A 14 -2.23 2.36 50.23
N LEU A 15 -1.33 2.19 49.25
CA LEU A 15 -0.23 1.24 49.31
C LEU A 15 1.10 2.01 49.35
N THR A 16 1.73 1.96 50.51
CA THR A 16 3.11 2.41 50.76
C THR A 16 4.08 1.25 50.50
N CYS A 17 5.19 1.55 49.81
CA CYS A 17 6.34 0.66 49.69
C CYS A 17 7.02 0.44 51.06
N PRO A 18 7.65 -0.72 51.25
CA PRO A 18 8.86 -0.77 52.06
C PRO A 18 10.05 -1.36 51.29
N THR A 19 11.19 -0.73 51.51
CA THR A 19 12.53 -1.15 51.05
C THR A 19 13.27 -1.83 52.20
N ASN A 20 14.10 -2.82 51.83
CA ASN A 20 15.27 -3.36 52.54
C ASN A 20 15.06 -4.15 53.85
N GLN A 21 15.51 -5.42 53.90
CA GLN A 21 16.86 -5.83 54.36
C GLN A 21 16.97 -7.37 54.42
N ALA A 22 18.20 -7.85 54.44
CA ALA A 22 18.64 -9.20 54.15
C ALA A 22 18.70 -10.16 55.37
N GLN A 23 18.49 -11.47 55.07
CA GLN A 23 19.06 -12.70 55.69
C GLN A 23 18.76 -13.06 57.17
N PRO A 24 18.99 -14.33 57.63
CA PRO A 24 18.82 -15.65 56.99
C PRO A 24 18.22 -16.75 57.93
N ARG A 25 17.96 -17.94 57.36
CA ARG A 25 17.81 -19.30 57.98
C ARG A 25 16.64 -19.55 58.94
N THR A 26 15.83 -20.57 58.64
CA THR A 26 15.95 -21.93 59.21
C THR A 26 14.94 -22.89 58.56
N ALA A 27 15.35 -24.15 58.46
CA ALA A 27 14.55 -25.27 57.98
C ALA A 27 13.52 -25.70 59.03
N SER A 28 12.34 -26.15 58.59
CA SER A 28 11.50 -27.05 59.37
C SER A 28 10.62 -27.89 58.44
N THR A 29 10.86 -29.19 58.55
CA THR A 29 10.11 -30.33 58.04
C THR A 29 8.83 -30.54 58.87
N HIS A 30 7.68 -30.77 58.22
CA HIS A 30 6.94 -32.03 58.25
C HIS A 30 5.51 -31.92 57.67
N PRO A 31 4.93 -33.06 57.23
CA PRO A 31 3.78 -33.13 56.33
C PRO A 31 2.45 -33.28 57.09
N ILE A 32 1.32 -33.31 56.37
CA ILE A 32 0.22 -34.30 56.48
C ILE A 32 -1.06 -33.81 55.79
N SER A 33 -1.73 -34.77 55.16
CA SER A 33 -3.18 -34.89 54.92
C SER A 33 -3.83 -34.21 53.71
N SER A 34 -4.04 -35.05 52.70
CA SER A 34 -5.35 -35.44 52.14
C SER A 34 -6.59 -34.61 52.52
N ALA A 35 -7.29 -34.14 51.50
CA ALA A 35 -8.75 -34.25 51.42
C ALA A 35 -9.21 -34.14 49.96
N GLN A 36 -9.92 -35.16 49.53
CA GLN A 36 -10.66 -35.25 48.27
C GLN A 36 -11.70 -34.14 48.20
N ARG A 37 -11.86 -33.51 47.03
CA ARG A 37 -13.16 -33.03 46.57
C ARG A 37 -13.33 -33.30 45.07
N THR A 38 -14.32 -34.15 44.83
CA THR A 38 -15.14 -34.34 43.64
C THR A 38 -15.21 -33.13 42.70
N GLU A 39 -14.87 -33.36 41.43
CA GLU A 39 -15.42 -32.57 40.33
C GLU A 39 -16.13 -33.47 39.32
N THR A 40 -17.29 -32.97 38.95
CA THR A 40 -18.39 -33.59 38.24
C THR A 40 -18.22 -33.35 36.75
N ALA A 41 -18.48 -34.40 35.97
CA ALA A 41 -18.84 -34.43 34.55
C ALA A 41 -18.76 -33.11 33.73
N LEU A 42 -17.86 -33.08 32.74
CA LEU A 42 -18.07 -32.32 31.51
C LEU A 42 -17.98 -33.23 30.28
N LYS A 43 -18.87 -32.89 29.35
CA LYS A 43 -19.39 -33.70 28.24
C LYS A 43 -18.33 -33.97 27.16
N LYS A 44 -18.35 -35.20 26.65
CA LYS A 44 -17.79 -35.58 25.35
C LYS A 44 -18.38 -34.68 24.26
N THR A 45 -17.51 -34.00 23.51
CA THR A 45 -17.84 -33.42 22.22
C THR A 45 -17.09 -34.24 21.18
N ASP A 46 -17.83 -34.95 20.32
CA ASP A 46 -17.28 -35.69 19.20
C ASP A 46 -16.65 -34.72 18.21
N GLN A 47 -15.31 -34.62 18.23
CA GLN A 47 -14.55 -34.02 17.15
C GLN A 47 -14.36 -35.07 16.05
N LEU A 48 -15.09 -34.90 14.96
CA LEU A 48 -14.80 -35.48 13.65
C LEU A 48 -13.39 -35.05 13.22
N GLN A 49 -12.40 -35.91 13.46
CA GLN A 49 -11.08 -35.78 12.87
C GLN A 49 -11.16 -36.13 11.38
N LEU A 50 -11.22 -35.10 10.54
CA LEU A 50 -10.84 -35.22 9.14
C LEU A 50 -9.34 -35.53 9.09
N LYS A 51 -9.00 -36.80 8.87
CA LYS A 51 -7.63 -37.21 8.55
C LYS A 51 -7.25 -36.62 7.19
N SER A 52 -6.43 -35.57 7.21
CA SER A 52 -5.74 -35.08 6.01
C SER A 52 -4.85 -36.20 5.43
N PRO A 53 -4.89 -36.46 4.11
CA PRO A 53 -4.04 -37.46 3.50
C PRO A 53 -2.57 -37.07 3.63
N GLN A 54 -1.78 -37.89 4.34
CA GLN A 54 -0.32 -37.79 4.37
C GLN A 54 0.24 -38.18 2.99
N MET A 55 0.39 -37.19 2.13
CA MET A 55 1.31 -37.28 1.00
C MET A 55 2.73 -37.08 1.55
N LEU A 56 3.54 -38.14 1.60
CA LEU A 56 4.98 -38.01 1.81
C LEU A 56 5.56 -37.31 0.56
N PRO A 57 6.08 -36.07 0.66
CA PRO A 57 6.68 -35.42 -0.49
C PRO A 57 8.02 -36.10 -0.78
N LEU A 58 8.23 -36.53 -2.03
CA LEU A 58 9.58 -36.71 -2.55
C LEU A 58 10.32 -35.39 -2.31
N ALA A 59 11.38 -35.43 -1.51
CA ALA A 59 12.17 -34.25 -1.19
C ALA A 59 12.84 -33.76 -2.48
N MET A 60 12.25 -32.72 -3.08
CA MET A 60 12.87 -32.06 -4.22
C MET A 60 14.16 -31.37 -3.73
N PRO A 61 15.23 -31.36 -4.54
CA PRO A 61 16.43 -30.62 -4.20
C PRO A 61 16.06 -29.15 -4.02
N LEU A 62 16.28 -28.63 -2.82
CA LEU A 62 16.06 -27.23 -2.49
C LEU A 62 17.11 -26.39 -3.22
N LEU A 63 16.67 -25.32 -3.89
CA LEU A 63 17.55 -24.31 -4.42
C LEU A 63 17.77 -23.28 -3.32
N ASP A 64 19.00 -23.20 -2.80
CA ASP A 64 19.45 -22.14 -1.87
C ASP A 64 19.57 -20.80 -2.61
N ASP A 65 18.59 -20.46 -3.45
CA ASP A 65 18.54 -19.29 -4.32
C ASP A 65 17.63 -18.21 -3.69
N ILE A 66 17.70 -16.99 -4.21
CA ILE A 66 16.82 -15.88 -3.79
C ILE A 66 15.96 -15.42 -4.95
N LEU A 67 14.65 -15.41 -4.77
CA LEU A 67 13.69 -14.70 -5.60
C LEU A 67 13.56 -13.26 -5.09
N PHE A 68 13.94 -12.27 -5.90
CA PHE A 68 13.95 -10.86 -5.50
C PHE A 68 12.92 -10.05 -6.28
N ILE A 69 11.94 -9.48 -5.60
CA ILE A 69 10.94 -8.56 -6.16
C ILE A 69 11.34 -7.13 -5.76
N GLY A 70 11.90 -6.39 -6.72
CA GLY A 70 12.27 -4.98 -6.52
C GLY A 70 11.25 -4.06 -7.15
N LEU A 71 10.55 -3.27 -6.34
CA LEU A 71 9.47 -2.40 -6.81
C LEU A 71 9.93 -0.96 -7.06
N ASN A 72 11.13 -0.57 -6.63
CA ASN A 72 11.69 0.77 -6.85
C ASN A 72 13.03 0.74 -7.59
N GLY A 73 13.40 1.87 -8.20
CA GLY A 73 14.70 2.02 -8.88
C GLY A 73 15.91 1.66 -8.02
N SER A 74 15.85 1.97 -6.73
CA SER A 74 16.93 1.68 -5.77
C SER A 74 17.10 0.19 -5.47
N SER A 75 16.10 -0.64 -5.75
CA SER A 75 16.17 -2.11 -5.65
C SER A 75 17.27 -2.70 -6.52
N THR A 76 17.68 -1.97 -7.58
CA THR A 76 18.85 -2.32 -8.39
C THR A 76 20.12 -2.37 -7.56
N LEU A 77 20.33 -1.40 -6.65
CA LEU A 77 21.51 -1.36 -5.77
C LEU A 77 21.48 -2.52 -4.77
N GLU A 78 20.31 -2.85 -4.22
CA GLU A 78 20.14 -3.99 -3.31
C GLU A 78 20.40 -5.32 -4.03
N THR A 79 19.84 -5.49 -5.22
CA THR A 79 20.05 -6.68 -6.06
C THR A 79 21.53 -6.82 -6.43
N GLN A 80 22.18 -5.73 -6.85
CA GLN A 80 23.61 -5.73 -7.16
C GLN A 80 24.47 -6.05 -5.94
N ALA A 81 24.12 -5.50 -4.78
CA ALA A 81 24.83 -5.79 -3.55
C ALA A 81 24.66 -7.26 -3.14
N LEU A 82 23.44 -7.79 -3.17
CA LEU A 82 23.16 -9.21 -2.92
C LEU A 82 23.92 -10.10 -3.90
N LYS A 83 23.96 -9.78 -5.19
CA LYS A 83 24.75 -10.53 -6.19
C LYS A 83 26.26 -10.52 -5.89
N LYS A 84 26.79 -9.46 -5.26
CA LYS A 84 28.20 -9.35 -4.88
C LYS A 84 28.52 -10.10 -3.59
N THR A 85 27.57 -10.19 -2.67
CA THR A 85 27.82 -10.70 -1.31
C THR A 85 27.27 -12.09 -1.05
N SER A 86 26.22 -12.48 -1.77
CA SER A 86 25.59 -13.78 -1.64
C SER A 86 26.29 -14.78 -2.56
N THR A 87 26.57 -15.97 -2.03
CA THR A 87 26.98 -17.11 -2.87
C THR A 87 25.79 -17.81 -3.52
N ALA A 88 24.57 -17.37 -3.19
CA ALA A 88 23.34 -17.88 -3.79
C ALA A 88 23.00 -17.13 -5.08
N PRO A 89 22.57 -17.84 -6.13
CA PRO A 89 21.93 -17.22 -7.29
C PRO A 89 20.77 -16.30 -6.89
N ILE A 90 20.81 -15.06 -7.38
CA ILE A 90 19.73 -14.08 -7.23
C ILE A 90 18.94 -14.04 -8.54
N HIS A 91 17.66 -14.36 -8.46
CA HIS A 91 16.69 -14.29 -9.56
C HIS A 91 15.84 -13.03 -9.37
N PRO A 92 16.27 -11.87 -9.88
CA PRO A 92 15.43 -10.69 -9.85
C PRO A 92 14.21 -10.91 -10.75
N ILE A 93 13.04 -10.62 -10.23
CA ILE A 93 11.90 -10.22 -11.05
C ILE A 93 12.17 -8.75 -11.35
N PRO A 94 12.59 -8.37 -12.58
CA PRO A 94 12.70 -6.97 -12.91
C PRO A 94 11.31 -6.34 -12.79
N GLY A 95 11.12 -5.50 -11.77
CA GLY A 95 10.15 -4.42 -11.86
C GLY A 95 10.57 -3.53 -13.03
N GLN A 96 9.61 -2.90 -13.71
CA GLN A 96 9.96 -2.06 -14.86
C GLN A 96 11.06 -1.06 -14.48
N ALA A 97 12.22 -1.21 -15.13
CA ALA A 97 13.29 -0.25 -15.06
C ALA A 97 12.79 1.05 -15.69
N HIS A 98 12.80 2.12 -14.91
CA HIS A 98 12.76 3.53 -15.28
C HIS A 98 12.40 3.84 -16.74
N TYR A 99 11.22 4.39 -16.96
CA TYR A 99 10.94 5.18 -18.15
C TYR A 99 10.90 6.64 -17.74
N GLU A 100 11.91 7.39 -18.16
CA GLU A 100 11.96 8.83 -18.03
C GLU A 100 10.82 9.42 -18.89
N ILE A 101 9.75 9.87 -18.26
CA ILE A 101 8.75 10.70 -18.94
C ILE A 101 9.40 12.07 -19.09
N VAL A 102 9.93 12.38 -20.28
CA VAL A 102 10.50 13.71 -20.57
C VAL A 102 9.36 14.72 -20.66
N LEU A 103 9.08 15.41 -19.55
CA LEU A 103 8.11 16.50 -19.47
C LEU A 103 8.81 17.84 -19.76
N ASN A 104 8.69 18.33 -20.99
CA ASN A 104 9.08 19.70 -21.31
C ASN A 104 8.06 20.67 -20.68
N LYS A 105 8.42 21.28 -19.54
CA LYS A 105 7.90 22.46 -18.78
C LYS A 105 6.45 22.99 -18.93
N THR A 106 5.54 22.39 -19.68
CA THR A 106 4.21 22.98 -19.95
C THR A 106 3.12 21.97 -20.35
N ARG A 107 3.43 20.70 -20.64
CA ARG A 107 2.41 19.68 -21.00
C ARG A 107 2.59 18.41 -20.17
N VAL A 108 1.51 17.97 -19.50
CA VAL A 108 1.39 16.58 -19.04
C VAL A 108 0.97 15.79 -20.27
N SER A 109 1.79 14.84 -20.71
CA SER A 109 1.38 13.88 -21.71
C SER A 109 1.68 12.48 -21.21
N LEU A 110 0.71 11.58 -21.39
CA LEU A 110 0.87 10.14 -21.21
C LEU A 110 1.63 9.53 -22.38
N ILE A 111 2.17 10.33 -23.29
CA ILE A 111 3.04 9.88 -24.37
C ILE A 111 4.14 10.91 -24.41
N ASP A 112 5.40 10.51 -24.41
CA ASP A 112 6.45 11.53 -24.47
C ASP A 112 6.28 12.40 -25.73
N SER A 113 6.62 13.68 -25.64
CA SER A 113 6.39 14.63 -26.74
C SER A 113 7.13 14.24 -28.01
N GLU A 114 8.23 13.50 -27.91
CA GLU A 114 8.96 13.01 -29.07
C GLU A 114 8.14 11.94 -29.79
N SER A 115 7.58 10.99 -29.05
CA SER A 115 6.66 9.99 -29.57
C SER A 115 5.42 10.61 -30.18
N LEU A 116 4.76 11.57 -29.53
CA LEU A 116 3.61 12.30 -30.12
C LEU A 116 4.02 13.06 -31.40
N SER A 117 5.20 13.69 -31.40
CA SER A 117 5.68 14.43 -32.57
C SER A 117 5.97 13.52 -33.77
N LYS A 118 6.35 12.27 -33.52
CA LYS A 118 6.52 11.24 -34.57
C LYS A 118 5.19 10.88 -35.23
N LEU A 119 4.06 11.09 -34.55
CA LEU A 119 2.73 10.78 -35.06
C LEU A 119 2.20 11.82 -36.06
N GLN A 120 2.84 12.99 -36.15
CA GLN A 120 2.44 14.10 -37.05
C GLN A 120 0.95 14.47 -36.95
N LEU A 121 0.35 14.33 -35.77
CA LEU A 121 -1.06 14.65 -35.56
C LEU A 121 -1.31 16.17 -35.70
N PRO A 122 -2.46 16.59 -36.24
CA PRO A 122 -2.90 17.97 -36.13
C PRO A 122 -2.91 18.40 -34.64
N PRO A 123 -2.48 19.63 -34.29
CA PRO A 123 -2.40 20.07 -32.90
C PRO A 123 -3.71 19.92 -32.10
N GLU A 124 -4.86 20.13 -32.77
CA GLU A 124 -6.19 19.91 -32.20
C GLU A 124 -6.44 18.44 -31.82
N THR A 125 -6.00 17.50 -32.67
CA THR A 125 -6.14 16.07 -32.42
C THR A 125 -5.22 15.62 -31.30
N GLU A 126 -3.99 16.15 -31.24
CA GLU A 126 -3.04 15.88 -30.15
C GLU A 126 -3.61 16.32 -28.79
N GLU A 127 -4.21 17.52 -28.72
CA GLU A 127 -4.83 18.04 -27.49
C GLU A 127 -6.04 17.19 -27.06
N LYS A 128 -6.94 16.85 -28.00
CA LYS A 128 -8.09 15.98 -27.72
C LYS A 128 -7.66 14.59 -27.25
N LEU A 129 -6.65 14.01 -27.89
CA LEU A 129 -6.10 12.71 -27.53
C LEU A 129 -5.46 12.76 -26.14
N ASN A 130 -4.61 13.75 -25.86
CA ASN A 130 -4.01 13.92 -24.53
C ASN A 130 -5.06 14.12 -23.44
N SER A 131 -6.05 14.99 -23.67
CA SER A 131 -7.14 15.21 -22.71
C SER A 131 -7.93 13.93 -22.46
N PHE A 132 -8.24 13.16 -23.51
CA PHE A 132 -8.93 11.89 -23.37
C PHE A 132 -8.08 10.85 -22.64
N LEU A 133 -6.81 10.69 -23.00
CA LEU A 133 -5.92 9.73 -22.34
C LEU A 133 -5.74 10.07 -20.87
N ILE A 134 -5.58 11.34 -20.52
CA ILE A 134 -5.51 11.78 -19.11
C ILE A 134 -6.83 11.45 -18.42
N ASP A 135 -7.97 11.80 -19.00
CA ASP A 135 -9.28 11.54 -18.38
C ASP A 135 -9.53 10.04 -18.22
N PHE A 136 -9.23 9.25 -19.25
CA PHE A 136 -9.30 7.80 -19.28
C PHE A 136 -8.38 7.20 -18.23
N TYR A 137 -7.12 7.60 -18.17
CA TYR A 137 -6.14 7.05 -17.23
C TYR A 137 -6.45 7.43 -15.78
N VAL A 138 -6.67 8.72 -15.54
CA VAL A 138 -6.90 9.27 -14.21
C VAL A 138 -8.22 8.72 -13.65
N LYS A 139 -9.32 8.81 -14.39
CA LYS A 139 -10.63 8.32 -13.88
C LYS A 139 -10.74 6.81 -13.84
N GLN A 140 -10.17 6.09 -14.81
CA GLN A 140 -10.42 4.63 -14.92
C GLN A 140 -9.34 3.77 -14.23
N PHE A 141 -8.12 4.28 -14.06
CA PHE A 141 -6.99 3.48 -13.58
C PHE A 141 -6.40 3.95 -12.25
N LEU A 142 -6.38 5.25 -11.97
CA LEU A 142 -5.85 5.78 -10.71
C LEU A 142 -6.91 5.88 -9.61
N PHE A 143 -8.19 6.02 -9.97
CA PHE A 143 -9.29 6.30 -9.03
C PHE A 143 -10.43 5.26 -9.07
N SER A 144 -10.18 4.01 -9.47
CA SER A 144 -11.23 2.98 -9.38
C SER A 144 -11.59 2.74 -7.91
N GLU A 145 -12.82 3.11 -7.54
CA GLU A 145 -13.33 3.11 -6.18
C GLU A 145 -13.24 1.72 -5.52
N GLU A 146 -12.73 1.66 -4.29
CA GLU A 146 -13.03 0.55 -3.38
C GLU A 146 -14.48 0.74 -2.88
N GLY A 147 -15.50 0.36 -3.66
CA GLY A 147 -16.88 0.62 -3.23
C GLY A 147 -18.02 -0.08 -3.96
N GLU A 148 -18.07 -0.10 -5.29
CA GLU A 148 -19.28 -0.56 -5.99
C GLU A 148 -19.23 -2.04 -6.40
N SER A 149 -19.73 -2.85 -5.48
CA SER A 149 -20.05 -4.27 -5.69
C SER A 149 -21.13 -4.43 -6.78
N GLN A 150 -20.73 -4.82 -8.00
CA GLN A 150 -21.35 -5.89 -8.84
C GLN A 150 -21.45 -5.65 -10.37
N SER A 151 -21.00 -4.54 -10.98
CA SER A 151 -21.05 -4.42 -12.46
C SER A 151 -19.73 -4.10 -13.20
N GLU A 152 -18.59 -4.08 -12.51
CA GLU A 152 -17.32 -3.71 -13.14
C GLU A 152 -16.79 -4.70 -14.19
N THR A 153 -17.27 -5.95 -14.18
CA THR A 153 -16.96 -6.91 -15.26
C THR A 153 -17.51 -6.44 -16.61
N ALA A 154 -18.60 -5.67 -16.62
CA ALA A 154 -19.07 -4.97 -17.82
C ALA A 154 -18.13 -3.80 -18.17
N ALA A 155 -17.71 -3.01 -17.18
CA ALA A 155 -16.84 -1.85 -17.36
C ALA A 155 -15.46 -2.18 -17.97
N PHE A 156 -14.93 -3.40 -17.78
CA PHE A 156 -13.64 -3.80 -18.37
C PHE A 156 -13.71 -4.11 -19.88
N VAL A 157 -14.76 -4.79 -20.35
CA VAL A 157 -14.98 -5.01 -21.80
C VAL A 157 -15.23 -3.68 -22.50
N THR A 158 -15.91 -2.76 -21.81
CA THR A 158 -16.13 -1.38 -22.30
C THR A 158 -14.84 -0.57 -22.42
N ARG A 159 -13.71 -0.92 -21.79
CA ARG A 159 -12.49 -0.08 -21.83
C ARG A 159 -11.72 -0.19 -23.14
N ARG A 160 -11.54 -1.42 -23.66
CA ARG A 160 -10.90 -1.61 -24.98
C ARG A 160 -11.81 -1.10 -26.07
N GLU A 161 -13.11 -1.36 -25.96
CA GLU A 161 -14.12 -0.86 -26.89
C GLU A 161 -14.21 0.67 -26.84
N ALA A 162 -14.28 1.31 -25.66
CA ALA A 162 -14.32 2.77 -25.55
C ALA A 162 -13.03 3.45 -26.03
N LEU A 163 -11.86 2.86 -25.75
CA LEU A 163 -10.59 3.35 -26.30
C LEU A 163 -10.58 3.18 -27.82
N SER A 164 -11.04 2.04 -28.35
CA SER A 164 -11.14 1.78 -29.80
C SER A 164 -12.17 2.69 -30.48
N GLU A 165 -13.33 2.90 -29.87
CA GLU A 165 -14.38 3.82 -30.32
C GLU A 165 -13.86 5.25 -30.35
N LYS A 166 -13.11 5.67 -29.32
CA LYS A 166 -12.55 7.02 -29.28
C LYS A 166 -11.42 7.20 -30.30
N ILE A 167 -10.58 6.19 -30.47
CA ILE A 167 -9.58 6.13 -31.53
C ILE A 167 -10.25 6.24 -32.91
N ALA A 168 -11.37 5.52 -33.12
CA ALA A 168 -12.15 5.58 -34.35
C ALA A 168 -12.82 6.94 -34.56
N GLU A 169 -13.36 7.56 -33.50
CA GLU A 169 -13.92 8.91 -33.51
C GLU A 169 -12.87 9.96 -33.91
N LEU A 170 -11.63 9.78 -33.44
CA LEU A 170 -10.49 10.63 -33.78
C LEU A 170 -9.87 10.31 -35.15
N GLN A 171 -10.40 9.31 -35.86
CA GLN A 171 -9.93 8.85 -37.17
C GLN A 171 -8.41 8.57 -37.20
N LEU A 172 -7.88 8.04 -36.10
CA LEU A 172 -6.46 7.73 -36.02
C LEU A 172 -6.12 6.54 -36.92
N PRO A 173 -4.96 6.55 -37.59
CA PRO A 173 -4.46 5.39 -38.32
C PRO A 173 -4.41 4.12 -37.46
N ALA A 174 -4.63 2.94 -38.04
CA ALA A 174 -4.68 1.68 -37.30
C ALA A 174 -3.33 1.34 -36.63
N ASP A 175 -2.21 1.62 -37.31
CA ASP A 175 -0.85 1.50 -36.78
C ASP A 175 -0.60 2.45 -35.60
N LEU A 176 -1.20 3.64 -35.63
CA LEU A 176 -1.13 4.59 -34.53
C LEU A 176 -1.88 4.10 -33.29
N SER A 177 -3.00 3.42 -33.52
CA SER A 177 -3.80 2.82 -32.47
C SER A 177 -2.99 1.76 -31.73
N GLU A 178 -2.32 0.87 -32.46
CA GLU A 178 -1.42 -0.14 -31.88
C GLU A 178 -0.26 0.50 -31.10
N GLN A 179 0.39 1.54 -31.65
CA GLN A 179 1.45 2.26 -30.93
C GLN A 179 0.97 2.90 -29.63
N LEU A 180 -0.24 3.48 -29.63
CA LEU A 180 -0.87 4.04 -28.45
C LEU A 180 -1.19 2.96 -27.41
N PHE A 181 -1.71 1.81 -27.84
CA PHE A 181 -1.92 0.67 -26.96
C PHE A 181 -0.61 0.19 -26.36
N ASP A 182 0.43 -0.02 -27.16
CA ASP A 182 1.74 -0.45 -26.68
C ASP A 182 2.32 0.54 -25.67
N GLN A 183 2.24 1.85 -25.94
CA GLN A 183 2.71 2.88 -25.01
C GLN A 183 1.94 2.89 -23.70
N LEU A 184 0.59 2.84 -23.75
CA LEU A 184 -0.23 2.74 -22.53
C LEU A 184 0.08 1.46 -21.75
N SER A 185 0.32 0.34 -22.44
CA SER A 185 0.66 -0.93 -21.82
C SER A 185 2.04 -0.89 -21.16
N HIS A 186 3.00 -0.24 -21.83
CA HIS A 186 4.33 -0.01 -21.29
C HIS A 186 4.29 0.88 -20.06
N GLN A 187 3.53 1.99 -20.10
CA GLN A 187 3.42 2.92 -18.98
C GLN A 187 2.63 2.40 -17.79
N THR A 188 1.66 1.52 -18.04
CA THR A 188 0.88 0.89 -16.97
C THR A 188 1.63 -0.23 -16.28
N GLY A 189 2.74 -0.72 -16.82
CA GLY A 189 3.38 -1.93 -16.28
C GLY A 189 2.46 -3.15 -16.38
N ALA A 190 1.68 -3.28 -17.46
CA ALA A 190 0.75 -4.39 -17.62
C ALA A 190 1.18 -5.39 -18.71
N LEU A 191 2.39 -5.31 -19.23
CA LEU A 191 2.88 -6.21 -20.29
C LEU A 191 3.58 -7.44 -19.73
N ILE A 192 3.23 -8.62 -20.25
CA ILE A 192 3.92 -9.89 -19.99
C ILE A 192 4.23 -10.61 -21.29
N SER A 193 5.44 -11.17 -21.41
CA SER A 193 5.83 -11.99 -22.55
C SER A 193 5.67 -13.48 -22.22
N VAL A 194 4.89 -14.19 -23.02
CA VAL A 194 4.57 -15.62 -22.83
C VAL A 194 4.70 -16.31 -24.18
N GLU A 195 5.59 -17.31 -24.27
CA GLU A 195 5.81 -18.06 -25.52
C GLU A 195 6.17 -17.18 -26.74
N GLY A 196 6.79 -16.03 -26.50
CA GLY A 196 7.15 -15.05 -27.54
C GLY A 196 6.02 -14.09 -27.93
N GLN A 197 4.83 -14.23 -27.34
CA GLN A 197 3.73 -13.28 -27.48
C GLN A 197 3.76 -12.25 -26.35
N SER A 198 3.65 -10.97 -26.70
CA SER A 198 3.40 -9.89 -25.74
C SER A 198 1.90 -9.83 -25.44
N LEU A 199 1.53 -9.89 -24.16
CA LEU A 199 0.15 -9.84 -23.68
C LEU A 199 -0.03 -8.63 -22.78
N ASN A 200 -1.11 -7.88 -22.98
CA ASN A 200 -1.45 -6.73 -22.17
C ASN A 200 -2.50 -7.09 -21.11
N LEU A 201 -2.06 -7.20 -19.87
CA LEU A 201 -2.86 -7.55 -18.70
C LEU A 201 -3.84 -6.45 -18.27
N LEU A 202 -3.96 -5.34 -19.00
CA LEU A 202 -5.13 -4.47 -18.91
C LEU A 202 -6.40 -5.15 -19.45
N PHE A 203 -6.24 -6.05 -20.42
CA PHE A 203 -7.34 -6.71 -21.13
C PHE A 203 -7.60 -8.10 -20.58
N ARG A 204 -8.89 -8.43 -20.47
CA ARG A 204 -9.33 -9.71 -19.92
C ARG A 204 -8.93 -10.87 -20.84
N GLU A 205 -9.00 -10.68 -22.15
CA GLU A 205 -8.67 -11.69 -23.15
C GLU A 205 -7.18 -12.09 -23.06
N ASP A 206 -6.32 -11.11 -22.81
CA ASP A 206 -4.89 -11.30 -22.63
C ASP A 206 -4.58 -11.93 -21.28
N ILE A 207 -5.29 -11.56 -20.20
CA ILE A 207 -5.23 -12.30 -18.92
C ILE A 207 -5.65 -13.76 -19.13
N GLU A 208 -6.73 -14.02 -19.87
CA GLU A 208 -7.20 -15.37 -20.14
C GLU A 208 -6.19 -16.19 -20.95
N THR A 209 -5.57 -15.56 -21.95
CA THR A 209 -4.51 -16.17 -22.76
C THR A 209 -3.30 -16.49 -21.89
N PHE A 210 -2.89 -15.54 -21.06
CA PHE A 210 -1.79 -15.70 -20.12
C PHE A 210 -2.00 -16.89 -19.18
N VAL A 211 -3.13 -16.93 -18.46
CA VAL A 211 -3.34 -17.99 -17.46
C VAL A 211 -3.53 -19.37 -18.09
N LYS A 212 -4.07 -19.45 -19.32
CA LYS A 212 -4.17 -20.71 -20.07
C LYS A 212 -2.78 -21.25 -20.46
N ALA A 213 -1.87 -20.37 -20.89
CA ALA A 213 -0.51 -20.75 -21.25
C ALA A 213 0.30 -21.34 -20.08
N LEU A 214 -0.10 -21.08 -18.82
CA LEU A 214 0.53 -21.69 -17.64
C LEU A 214 0.29 -23.20 -17.54
N GLN A 215 -0.72 -23.73 -18.24
CA GLN A 215 -1.09 -25.15 -18.26
C GLN A 215 -1.37 -25.71 -16.85
N LEU A 216 -2.05 -24.92 -16.02
CA LEU A 216 -2.49 -25.32 -14.69
C LEU A 216 -3.92 -25.94 -14.76
N PRO A 217 -4.30 -26.75 -13.75
CA PRO A 217 -5.67 -27.20 -13.56
C PRO A 217 -6.70 -26.07 -13.69
N GLN A 218 -7.86 -26.36 -14.33
CA GLN A 218 -8.90 -25.38 -14.60
C GLN A 218 -9.32 -24.54 -13.37
N PRO A 219 -9.47 -25.10 -12.15
CA PRO A 219 -9.79 -24.29 -10.97
C PRO A 219 -8.72 -23.23 -10.64
N GLN A 220 -7.44 -23.58 -10.77
CA GLN A 220 -6.31 -22.66 -10.53
C GLN A 220 -6.23 -21.60 -11.62
N THR A 221 -6.35 -22.01 -12.89
CA THR A 221 -6.41 -21.10 -14.03
C THR A 221 -7.53 -20.07 -13.88
N LYS A 222 -8.72 -20.51 -13.47
CA LYS A 222 -9.85 -19.61 -13.15
C LYS A 222 -9.49 -18.65 -12.02
N ALA A 223 -8.97 -19.14 -10.91
CA ALA A 223 -8.65 -18.32 -9.74
C ALA A 223 -7.54 -17.29 -10.02
N LEU A 224 -6.54 -17.62 -10.84
CA LEU A 224 -5.49 -16.68 -11.27
C LEU A 224 -6.06 -15.57 -12.17
N ARG A 225 -6.96 -15.91 -13.09
CA ARG A 225 -7.68 -14.91 -13.90
C ARG A 225 -8.47 -13.97 -13.02
N ASP A 226 -9.21 -14.53 -12.06
CA ASP A 226 -10.05 -13.76 -11.14
C ASP A 226 -9.19 -12.86 -10.22
N LEU A 227 -7.99 -13.32 -9.80
CA LEU A 227 -7.01 -12.51 -9.06
C LEU A 227 -6.51 -11.31 -9.89
N LEU A 228 -6.02 -11.55 -11.12
CA LEU A 228 -5.48 -10.50 -11.97
C LEU A 228 -6.55 -9.51 -12.46
N SER A 229 -7.79 -9.97 -12.62
CA SER A 229 -8.92 -9.14 -13.03
C SER A 229 -9.66 -8.51 -11.84
N SER A 230 -9.23 -8.76 -10.61
CA SER A 230 -9.87 -8.25 -9.41
C SER A 230 -9.84 -6.72 -9.38
N PRO A 231 -10.93 -6.03 -9.00
CA PRO A 231 -10.90 -4.60 -8.69
C PRO A 231 -9.90 -4.28 -7.58
N GLY A 232 -9.69 -5.24 -6.67
CA GLY A 232 -8.68 -5.20 -5.63
C GLY A 232 -7.25 -5.49 -6.12
N MET A 233 -6.98 -5.66 -7.41
CA MET A 233 -5.61 -5.73 -7.94
C MET A 233 -5.25 -4.38 -8.54
N ALA A 234 -4.19 -3.73 -8.02
CA ALA A 234 -3.72 -2.50 -8.62
C ALA A 234 -3.24 -2.79 -10.06
N VAL A 235 -3.70 -2.00 -11.03
CA VAL A 235 -3.41 -2.25 -12.43
C VAL A 235 -1.91 -2.25 -12.71
N ASN A 236 -1.19 -1.33 -12.05
CA ASN A 236 0.25 -1.21 -12.17
C ASN A 236 1.04 -2.33 -11.47
N ALA A 237 0.40 -3.26 -10.77
CA ALA A 237 1.03 -4.42 -10.14
C ALA A 237 0.80 -5.73 -10.90
N ARG A 238 0.05 -5.69 -12.01
CA ARG A 238 -0.35 -6.89 -12.75
C ARG A 238 0.85 -7.56 -13.41
N ASP A 239 1.85 -6.84 -13.91
CA ASP A 239 3.04 -7.48 -14.48
C ASP A 239 3.92 -8.12 -13.40
N GLU A 240 4.19 -7.49 -12.26
CA GLU A 240 4.96 -8.11 -11.18
C GLU A 240 4.24 -9.34 -10.65
N MET A 241 2.91 -9.25 -10.48
CA MET A 241 2.10 -10.39 -10.10
C MET A 241 2.16 -11.50 -11.16
N ALA A 242 2.05 -11.19 -12.46
CA ALA A 242 2.16 -12.17 -13.53
C ALA A 242 3.55 -12.83 -13.60
N LYS A 243 4.63 -12.06 -13.40
CA LYS A 243 5.99 -12.60 -13.32
C LYS A 243 6.13 -13.55 -12.12
N LEU A 244 5.55 -13.20 -10.96
CA LEU A 244 5.53 -14.09 -9.79
C LEU A 244 4.69 -15.35 -10.05
N ILE A 245 3.52 -15.21 -10.69
CA ILE A 245 2.67 -16.32 -11.12
C ILE A 245 3.44 -17.27 -12.05
N CYS A 246 4.21 -16.78 -13.01
CA CYS A 246 5.03 -17.62 -13.89
C CYS A 246 5.99 -18.52 -13.11
N ILE A 247 6.62 -17.98 -12.06
CA ILE A 247 7.56 -18.71 -11.21
C ILE A 247 6.80 -19.73 -10.35
N PHE A 248 5.73 -19.31 -9.69
CA PHE A 248 4.92 -20.20 -8.85
C PHE A 248 4.24 -21.30 -9.68
N ALA A 249 3.81 -21.02 -10.91
CA ALA A 249 3.22 -22.03 -11.80
C ALA A 249 4.21 -23.15 -12.16
N LYS A 250 5.51 -22.85 -12.27
CA LYS A 250 6.56 -23.89 -12.43
C LYS A 250 6.64 -24.76 -11.19
N ALA A 251 6.65 -24.15 -10.01
CA ALA A 251 6.69 -24.86 -8.74
C ALA A 251 5.44 -25.71 -8.48
N GLU A 252 4.27 -25.19 -8.83
CA GLU A 252 3.00 -25.89 -8.72
C GLU A 252 2.97 -27.18 -9.58
N LYS A 253 3.68 -27.15 -10.72
CA LYS A 253 3.89 -28.31 -11.61
C LYS A 253 5.05 -29.22 -11.19
N GLY A 254 5.64 -29.00 -10.00
CA GLY A 254 6.69 -29.86 -9.44
C GLY A 254 8.11 -29.48 -9.87
N GLN A 255 8.35 -28.25 -10.33
CA GLN A 255 9.73 -27.75 -10.50
C GLN A 255 10.22 -27.10 -9.20
N ALA A 256 11.54 -27.06 -9.00
CA ALA A 256 12.10 -26.31 -7.89
C ALA A 256 12.09 -24.80 -8.21
N ILE A 257 11.80 -23.98 -7.20
CA ILE A 257 11.97 -22.52 -7.24
C ILE A 257 12.88 -22.08 -6.09
N PRO A 258 13.40 -20.83 -6.10
CA PRO A 258 14.12 -20.28 -4.95
C PRO A 258 13.29 -20.38 -3.67
N GLU A 259 13.88 -20.90 -2.60
CA GLU A 259 13.18 -21.07 -1.31
C GLU A 259 13.10 -19.77 -0.50
N ARG A 260 13.82 -18.72 -0.92
CA ARG A 260 13.90 -17.44 -0.22
C ARG A 260 13.31 -16.32 -1.07
N LEU A 261 12.36 -15.58 -0.50
CA LEU A 261 11.66 -14.48 -1.16
C LEU A 261 12.05 -13.15 -0.52
N VAL A 262 12.50 -12.20 -1.33
CA VAL A 262 12.72 -10.81 -0.93
C VAL A 262 11.72 -9.91 -1.64
N ILE A 263 11.03 -9.05 -0.89
CA ILE A 263 10.16 -8.00 -1.44
C ILE A 263 10.72 -6.66 -0.98
N SER A 264 11.16 -5.83 -1.93
CA SER A 264 11.76 -4.53 -1.65
C SER A 264 10.98 -3.38 -2.27
N GLY A 265 10.76 -2.34 -1.48
CA GLY A 265 10.01 -1.17 -1.90
C GLY A 265 9.69 -0.22 -0.75
N HIS A 266 8.77 0.69 -1.01
CA HIS A 266 8.06 1.49 -0.03
C HIS A 266 6.86 0.72 0.46
N SER A 267 6.39 1.05 1.66
CA SER A 267 5.19 0.43 2.19
C SER A 267 4.59 1.29 3.29
N THR A 268 3.26 1.24 3.35
CA THR A 268 2.42 1.73 4.45
C THR A 268 2.03 0.60 5.40
N GLY A 269 2.47 -0.64 5.12
CA GLY A 269 2.24 -1.84 5.90
C GLY A 269 1.73 -2.99 5.04
N GLU A 270 0.57 -2.81 4.41
CA GLU A 270 -0.13 -3.87 3.65
C GLU A 270 0.04 -3.77 2.12
N SER A 271 0.66 -2.69 1.63
CA SER A 271 0.96 -2.46 0.22
C SER A 271 2.46 -2.22 0.04
N TYR A 272 3.04 -2.76 -1.03
CA TYR A 272 4.43 -2.58 -1.41
C TYR A 272 4.46 -1.86 -2.74
N PHE A 273 5.16 -0.72 -2.80
CA PHE A 273 5.19 0.09 -4.01
C PHE A 273 6.54 0.73 -4.22
N GLY A 274 6.88 1.11 -5.45
CA GLY A 274 8.05 1.94 -5.65
C GLY A 274 7.76 3.44 -5.61
N LEU A 275 8.84 4.23 -5.57
CA LEU A 275 8.75 5.69 -5.57
C LEU A 275 8.30 6.19 -6.94
N SER A 276 7.27 7.03 -6.94
CA SER A 276 7.11 8.02 -8.01
C SER A 276 8.08 9.17 -7.71
N THR A 277 8.97 9.50 -8.65
CA THR A 277 9.81 10.71 -8.57
C THR A 277 9.00 12.00 -8.81
N GLY A 278 7.68 11.88 -8.99
CA GLY A 278 6.78 12.97 -9.37
C GLY A 278 6.76 13.24 -10.87
N GLU A 279 7.72 12.74 -11.64
CA GLU A 279 7.70 12.76 -13.11
C GLU A 279 7.16 11.45 -13.69
N GLU A 280 7.43 10.33 -13.01
CA GLU A 280 6.99 8.99 -13.40
C GLU A 280 5.68 8.61 -12.70
N LEU A 281 4.82 7.83 -13.37
CA LEU A 281 3.67 7.18 -12.73
C LEU A 281 4.16 6.26 -11.60
N PRO A 282 3.34 5.99 -10.57
CA PRO A 282 3.73 5.08 -9.51
C PRO A 282 4.11 3.72 -10.08
N THR A 283 5.33 3.29 -9.82
CA THR A 283 5.77 1.91 -10.05
C THR A 283 4.92 0.96 -9.20
N ALA A 284 4.54 -0.17 -9.78
CA ALA A 284 4.13 -1.42 -9.12
C ALA A 284 3.54 -1.31 -7.71
N ASN A 285 2.21 -1.39 -7.53
CA ASN A 285 1.59 -1.41 -6.20
C ASN A 285 1.10 -2.81 -5.79
N LEU A 286 2.01 -3.65 -5.31
CA LEU A 286 1.73 -5.02 -4.93
C LEU A 286 1.18 -5.09 -3.49
N ARG A 287 -0.08 -5.51 -3.31
CA ARG A 287 -0.64 -5.68 -1.96
C ARG A 287 -0.23 -7.02 -1.36
N MET A 288 0.00 -7.04 -0.05
CA MET A 288 0.22 -8.26 0.72
C MET A 288 -0.90 -9.27 0.47
N GLN A 289 -2.16 -8.82 0.47
CA GLN A 289 -3.31 -9.70 0.26
C GLN A 289 -3.26 -10.43 -1.10
N ASP A 290 -2.72 -9.79 -2.14
CA ASP A 290 -2.59 -10.39 -3.47
C ASP A 290 -1.55 -11.52 -3.46
N ILE A 291 -0.44 -11.35 -2.74
CA ILE A 291 0.58 -12.39 -2.53
C ILE A 291 0.01 -13.57 -1.72
N LEU A 292 -0.74 -13.28 -0.65
CA LEU A 292 -1.41 -14.33 0.15
C LEU A 292 -2.46 -15.08 -0.67
N ASN A 293 -3.18 -14.39 -1.55
CA ASN A 293 -4.13 -15.00 -2.48
C ASN A 293 -3.40 -15.91 -3.48
N LEU A 294 -2.29 -15.46 -4.05
CA LEU A 294 -1.47 -16.28 -4.93
C LEU A 294 -0.99 -17.55 -4.23
N ALA A 295 -0.47 -17.45 -3.00
CA ALA A 295 -0.04 -18.59 -2.22
C ALA A 295 -1.16 -19.61 -1.96
N ARG A 296 -2.40 -19.13 -1.75
CA ARG A 296 -3.58 -20.00 -1.62
C ARG A 296 -3.95 -20.69 -2.94
N ILE A 297 -3.82 -19.99 -4.08
CA ILE A 297 -4.14 -20.54 -5.40
C ILE A 297 -3.11 -21.59 -5.84
N LEU A 298 -1.84 -21.38 -5.51
CA LEU A 298 -0.70 -22.22 -5.87
C LEU A 298 -0.01 -22.77 -4.61
N PRO A 299 -0.67 -23.67 -3.85
CA PRO A 299 -0.19 -24.08 -2.53
C PRO A 299 1.07 -24.93 -2.56
N LYS A 300 1.34 -25.69 -3.64
CA LYS A 300 2.59 -26.46 -3.74
C LYS A 300 3.77 -25.53 -3.99
N ALA A 301 3.54 -24.44 -4.75
CA ALA A 301 4.53 -23.39 -4.91
C ALA A 301 4.81 -22.66 -3.59
N ALA A 302 3.76 -22.26 -2.88
CA ALA A 302 3.88 -21.62 -1.57
C ALA A 302 4.64 -22.49 -0.55
N ALA A 303 4.44 -23.81 -0.59
CA ALA A 303 5.16 -24.75 0.27
C ALA A 303 6.68 -24.83 -0.01
N GLN A 304 7.19 -24.27 -1.10
CA GLN A 304 8.63 -24.23 -1.36
C GLN A 304 9.31 -23.01 -0.73
N ILE A 305 8.56 -21.96 -0.37
CA ILE A 305 9.12 -20.78 0.28
C ILE A 305 9.32 -21.05 1.78
N GLN A 306 10.55 -20.82 2.24
CA GLN A 306 11.01 -21.06 3.61
C GLN A 306 11.45 -19.78 4.31
N ASP A 307 11.96 -18.78 3.59
CA ASP A 307 12.39 -17.52 4.19
C ASP A 307 11.82 -16.33 3.43
N ILE A 308 11.31 -15.35 4.16
CA ILE A 308 10.80 -14.10 3.60
C ILE A 308 11.53 -12.93 4.25
N ALA A 309 12.04 -12.01 3.43
CA ALA A 309 12.46 -10.69 3.87
C ALA A 309 11.66 -9.61 3.15
N ILE A 310 11.08 -8.69 3.91
CA ILE A 310 10.39 -7.52 3.37
C ILE A 310 11.16 -6.26 3.73
N THR A 311 11.81 -5.68 2.74
CA THR A 311 12.58 -4.44 2.86
C THR A 311 11.73 -3.22 2.53
N ALA A 312 10.70 -3.01 3.35
CA ALA A 312 9.80 -1.88 3.26
C ALA A 312 9.32 -1.41 4.65
N CYS A 313 8.94 -0.13 4.75
CA CYS A 313 8.47 0.48 6.00
C CYS A 313 7.18 -0.18 6.51
N ASN A 314 7.06 -0.37 7.82
CA ASN A 314 5.88 -0.93 8.50
C ASN A 314 5.46 -2.33 8.01
N ALA A 315 6.32 -3.04 7.26
CA ALA A 315 5.98 -4.36 6.73
C ALA A 315 6.24 -5.50 7.73
N GLY A 316 6.96 -5.24 8.83
CA GLY A 316 7.45 -6.26 9.76
C GLY A 316 6.58 -6.52 10.98
N HIS A 317 5.31 -6.13 11.00
CA HIS A 317 4.47 -6.29 12.19
C HIS A 317 4.05 -7.75 12.45
N ALA A 318 3.67 -8.06 13.70
CA ALA A 318 3.33 -9.41 14.13
C ALA A 318 2.19 -10.04 13.31
N LEU A 319 1.15 -9.25 13.02
CA LEU A 319 0.03 -9.70 12.18
C LEU A 319 0.45 -10.00 10.74
N HIS A 320 1.47 -9.32 10.21
CA HIS A 320 1.99 -9.62 8.87
C HIS A 320 2.75 -10.94 8.90
N ALA A 321 3.65 -11.13 9.86
CA ALA A 321 4.38 -12.39 10.03
C ALA A 321 3.42 -13.58 10.16
N GLU A 322 2.34 -13.43 10.93
CA GLU A 322 1.29 -14.44 11.07
C GLU A 322 0.55 -14.71 9.75
N LYS A 323 0.18 -13.67 8.99
CA LYS A 323 -0.46 -13.82 7.67
C LYS A 323 0.45 -14.59 6.71
N TYR A 324 1.75 -14.24 6.65
CA TYR A 324 2.74 -14.96 5.85
C TYR A 324 2.92 -16.41 6.32
N GLN A 325 3.05 -16.66 7.62
CA GLN A 325 3.14 -18.01 8.18
C GLN A 325 1.96 -18.89 7.73
N ARG A 326 0.73 -18.35 7.74
CA ARG A 326 -0.46 -19.10 7.31
C ARG A 326 -0.48 -19.38 5.81
N ALA A 327 0.06 -18.46 4.99
CA ALA A 327 0.08 -18.60 3.53
C ALA A 327 1.22 -19.49 3.03
N PHE A 328 2.34 -19.56 3.76
CA PHE A 328 3.53 -20.30 3.40
C PHE A 328 3.77 -21.42 4.43
N PRO A 329 3.25 -22.63 4.21
CA PRO A 329 3.15 -23.66 5.26
C PRO A 329 4.51 -24.21 5.74
N HIS A 330 5.59 -23.97 5.01
CA HIS A 330 6.96 -24.35 5.38
C HIS A 330 7.84 -23.15 5.71
N LEU A 331 7.24 -21.98 5.98
CA LEU A 331 7.98 -20.79 6.39
C LEU A 331 8.76 -21.07 7.69
N LYS A 332 10.08 -20.93 7.61
CA LYS A 332 11.02 -21.03 8.73
C LYS A 332 11.33 -19.68 9.32
N THR A 333 11.54 -18.66 8.48
CA THR A 333 11.88 -17.31 8.94
C THR A 333 11.15 -16.21 8.17
N PHE A 334 10.91 -15.11 8.88
CA PHE A 334 10.41 -13.86 8.33
C PHE A 334 11.20 -12.71 8.92
N MET A 335 11.55 -11.72 8.09
CA MET A 335 12.15 -10.45 8.48
C MET A 335 11.33 -9.31 7.88
N GLY A 336 11.07 -8.27 8.67
CA GLY A 336 10.58 -6.99 8.15
C GLY A 336 10.89 -5.84 9.10
N TYR A 337 10.33 -4.67 8.81
CA TYR A 337 10.50 -3.48 9.65
C TYR A 337 9.18 -3.10 10.32
N ALA A 338 9.16 -3.10 11.66
CA ALA A 338 8.07 -2.54 12.47
C ALA A 338 8.31 -1.03 12.68
N GLY A 339 8.29 -0.28 11.58
CA GLY A 339 8.62 1.15 11.53
C GLY A 339 9.33 1.52 10.23
N SER A 340 10.17 2.55 10.25
CA SER A 340 10.93 2.94 9.05
C SER A 340 11.98 1.89 8.67
N ALA A 341 12.03 1.52 7.39
CA ALA A 341 13.13 0.76 6.79
C ALA A 341 14.27 1.71 6.35
N PRO A 342 15.53 1.25 6.36
CA PRO A 342 16.61 1.99 5.71
C PRO A 342 16.44 1.92 4.17
N GLY A 343 16.74 3.01 3.46
CA GLY A 343 16.82 2.96 2.00
C GLY A 343 18.08 2.26 1.50
N SER A 344 18.13 1.87 0.23
CA SER A 344 19.24 1.11 -0.36
C SER A 344 20.60 1.80 -0.17
N ALA A 345 20.66 3.12 -0.41
CA ALA A 345 21.87 3.93 -0.22
C ALA A 345 22.20 4.24 1.26
N SER A 346 21.28 3.98 2.18
CA SER A 346 21.40 4.38 3.58
C SER A 346 21.52 3.23 4.58
N GLY A 347 21.28 1.98 4.17
CA GLY A 347 21.48 0.84 5.07
C GLY A 347 20.76 -0.46 4.71
N ALA A 348 19.95 -0.54 3.65
CA ALA A 348 19.25 -1.80 3.34
C ALA A 348 20.20 -2.96 2.99
N VAL A 349 21.31 -2.66 2.31
CA VAL A 349 22.31 -3.65 1.89
C VAL A 349 22.89 -4.47 3.05
N PRO A 350 23.46 -3.87 4.12
CA PRO A 350 23.97 -4.64 5.24
C PRO A 350 22.87 -5.46 5.95
N HIS A 351 21.62 -4.98 5.98
CA HIS A 351 20.51 -5.75 6.54
C HIS A 351 20.23 -7.01 5.69
N LEU A 352 20.08 -6.86 4.38
CA LEU A 352 19.84 -7.99 3.48
C LEU A 352 20.97 -9.02 3.52
N LYS A 353 22.23 -8.57 3.60
CA LYS A 353 23.38 -9.45 3.78
C LYS A 353 23.31 -10.23 5.09
N THR A 354 22.97 -9.56 6.20
CA THR A 354 22.84 -10.21 7.51
C THR A 354 21.67 -11.19 7.54
N TRP A 355 20.53 -10.84 6.94
CA TRP A 355 19.39 -11.76 6.80
C TRP A 355 19.78 -12.99 5.99
N GLU A 356 20.35 -12.80 4.79
CA GLU A 356 20.77 -13.88 3.90
C GLU A 356 21.71 -14.86 4.61
N SER A 357 22.72 -14.35 5.31
CA SER A 357 23.67 -15.17 6.06
C SER A 357 23.04 -15.87 7.27
N ALA A 358 21.99 -15.30 7.87
CA ALA A 358 21.32 -15.84 9.05
C ALA A 358 20.24 -16.89 8.71
N THR A 359 19.75 -16.90 7.47
CA THR A 359 18.69 -17.82 7.00
C THR A 359 19.22 -18.94 6.09
N ARG A 360 20.46 -18.84 5.60
CA ARG A 360 21.05 -19.85 4.72
C ARG A 360 21.03 -21.26 5.32
N GLY A 361 20.51 -22.21 4.55
CA GLY A 361 20.39 -23.60 4.96
C GLY A 361 19.33 -23.81 6.05
N ASN A 362 19.60 -24.67 7.02
CA ASN A 362 18.65 -24.94 8.12
C ASN A 362 18.88 -24.04 9.35
N SER A 363 19.43 -22.83 9.17
CA SER A 363 19.70 -21.94 10.30
C SER A 363 18.48 -21.08 10.65
N GLU A 364 17.84 -21.38 11.77
CA GLU A 364 16.85 -20.50 12.41
C GLU A 364 17.52 -19.50 13.36
N LYS A 365 18.66 -18.93 12.95
CA LYS A 365 19.48 -18.02 13.78
C LYS A 365 19.07 -16.56 13.64
N LEU A 366 18.04 -16.28 12.83
CA LEU A 366 17.56 -14.93 12.57
C LEU A 366 16.99 -14.32 13.86
N SER A 367 17.50 -13.16 14.23
CA SER A 367 17.06 -12.42 15.42
C SER A 367 17.22 -10.91 15.20
N PRO A 368 16.37 -10.06 15.82
CA PRO A 368 16.49 -8.60 15.70
C PRO A 368 17.81 -8.06 16.25
N GLN A 369 18.48 -8.79 17.15
CA GLN A 369 19.76 -8.39 17.75
C GLN A 369 20.88 -8.32 16.72
N LEU A 370 20.80 -9.11 15.64
CA LEU A 370 21.78 -9.10 14.55
C LEU A 370 21.86 -7.75 13.81
N PHE A 371 20.83 -6.92 13.94
CA PHE A 371 20.68 -5.68 13.18
C PHE A 371 20.94 -4.42 14.01
N GLN A 372 21.07 -4.52 15.34
CA GLN A 372 21.06 -3.36 16.26
C GLN A 372 22.17 -2.34 16.01
N ASN A 373 23.27 -2.74 15.37
CA ASN A 373 24.40 -1.87 15.03
C ASN A 373 24.27 -1.24 13.64
N PHE A 374 23.16 -1.46 12.94
CA PHE A 374 22.87 -0.85 11.66
C PHE A 374 21.87 0.29 11.81
N ARG A 375 21.92 1.24 10.87
CA ARG A 375 20.94 2.32 10.78
C ARG A 375 19.54 1.72 10.60
N LYS A 376 18.59 2.12 11.47
CA LYS A 376 17.23 1.58 11.53
C LYS A 376 17.15 0.10 11.94
N GLY A 377 18.24 -0.46 12.45
CA GLY A 377 18.30 -1.82 12.99
C GLY A 377 17.32 -2.06 14.14
N GLU A 378 17.05 -1.03 14.93
CA GLU A 378 16.06 -1.03 16.01
C GLU A 378 14.61 -1.21 15.52
N ASN A 379 14.34 -1.06 14.22
CA ASN A 379 13.02 -1.31 13.62
C ASN A 379 12.87 -2.74 13.09
N VAL A 380 13.95 -3.54 13.05
CA VAL A 380 13.86 -4.90 12.53
C VAL A 380 13.02 -5.75 13.49
N ALA A 381 12.06 -6.45 12.89
CA ALA A 381 11.28 -7.47 13.53
C ALA A 381 11.48 -8.77 12.76
N THR A 382 11.50 -9.88 13.49
CA THR A 382 11.71 -11.20 12.92
C THR A 382 10.64 -12.14 13.43
N TRP A 383 10.34 -13.18 12.67
CA TRP A 383 9.63 -14.34 13.17
C TRP A 383 10.41 -15.57 12.76
N THR A 384 10.54 -16.54 13.65
CA THR A 384 11.10 -17.86 13.32
C THR A 384 10.19 -18.97 13.84
N ALA A 385 10.21 -20.13 13.19
CA ALA A 385 9.42 -21.28 13.62
C ALA A 385 9.70 -21.68 15.08
N SER A 386 10.96 -21.58 15.53
CA SER A 386 11.37 -21.92 16.91
C SER A 386 11.14 -20.83 17.96
N GLN A 387 11.13 -19.54 17.59
CA GLN A 387 11.08 -18.44 18.57
C GLN A 387 9.79 -17.61 18.50
N GLY A 388 8.98 -17.81 17.46
CA GLY A 388 7.83 -16.95 17.18
C GLY A 388 8.26 -15.54 16.80
N TYR A 389 7.36 -14.58 16.99
CA TYR A 389 7.59 -13.18 16.63
C TYR A 389 8.45 -12.47 17.68
N LEU A 390 9.53 -11.83 17.22
CA LEU A 390 10.48 -11.07 18.01
C LEU A 390 10.63 -9.66 17.44
N MET A 391 10.67 -8.68 18.33
CA MET A 391 11.03 -7.30 18.03
C MET A 391 11.73 -6.68 19.24
N ASP A 392 12.34 -5.51 19.08
CA ASP A 392 12.89 -4.76 20.22
C ASP A 392 11.79 -4.55 21.29
N SER A 393 12.04 -5.05 22.50
CA SER A 393 11.11 -4.99 23.62
C SER A 393 10.76 -3.56 24.04
N LYS A 394 11.61 -2.58 23.73
CA LYS A 394 11.31 -1.16 23.94
C LYS A 394 10.15 -0.65 23.09
N LYS A 395 9.77 -1.39 22.05
CA LYS A 395 8.65 -1.08 21.13
C LYS A 395 7.43 -1.97 21.35
N GLN A 396 7.44 -2.82 22.36
CA GLN A 396 6.33 -3.73 22.65
C GLN A 396 5.27 -3.08 23.54
N ALA A 397 4.02 -3.18 23.07
CA ALA A 397 2.75 -2.93 23.74
C ALA A 397 2.54 -1.53 24.36
N GLN A 398 1.59 -0.79 23.76
CA GLN A 398 0.96 0.34 24.41
C GLN A 398 0.04 -0.17 25.53
N LYS A 399 0.45 0.01 26.80
CA LYS A 399 -0.24 -0.58 27.97
C LYS A 399 -1.66 -0.07 28.21
N ASN A 400 -1.99 1.13 27.72
CA ASN A 400 -3.33 1.73 27.83
C ASN A 400 -3.85 2.13 26.45
N LEU A 401 -4.42 1.16 25.73
CA LEU A 401 -4.89 1.34 24.37
C LEU A 401 -6.04 2.37 24.25
N PRO A 402 -7.09 2.38 25.12
CA PRO A 402 -8.13 3.40 25.05
C PRO A 402 -7.59 4.84 25.22
N GLU A 403 -6.69 5.06 26.18
CA GLU A 403 -6.05 6.36 26.39
C GLU A 403 -5.20 6.76 25.18
N PHE A 404 -4.46 5.81 24.60
CA PHE A 404 -3.68 6.05 23.39
C PHE A 404 -4.56 6.46 22.20
N ILE A 405 -5.65 5.74 21.93
CA ILE A 405 -6.57 6.05 20.81
C ILE A 405 -7.15 7.45 21.00
N HIS A 406 -7.55 7.80 22.22
CA HIS A 406 -8.05 9.14 22.53
C HIS A 406 -6.99 10.23 22.27
N ALA A 407 -5.76 10.00 22.75
CA ALA A 407 -4.64 10.94 22.56
C ALA A 407 -4.21 11.09 21.09
N VAL A 408 -4.29 10.01 20.30
CA VAL A 408 -3.98 10.03 18.86
C VAL A 408 -4.83 11.04 18.13
N ASN A 409 -6.15 11.01 18.33
CA ASN A 409 -7.06 11.90 17.63
C ASN A 409 -6.77 13.36 18.00
N SER A 410 -6.66 13.68 19.29
CA SER A 410 -6.34 15.05 19.74
C SER A 410 -5.06 15.59 19.09
N ARG A 411 -3.99 14.79 19.07
CA ARG A 411 -2.70 15.23 18.53
C ARG A 411 -2.72 15.39 17.02
N ILE A 412 -3.41 14.51 16.29
CA ILE A 412 -3.54 14.65 14.83
C ILE A 412 -4.34 15.91 14.50
N GLU A 413 -5.39 16.21 15.26
CA GLU A 413 -6.17 17.43 15.07
C GLU A 413 -5.34 18.71 15.31
N ASP A 414 -4.33 18.70 16.18
CA ASP A 414 -3.40 19.84 16.31
C ASP A 414 -2.64 20.11 15.00
N TYR A 415 -2.11 19.07 14.34
CA TYR A 415 -1.46 19.23 13.04
C TYR A 415 -2.46 19.55 11.92
N TYR A 416 -3.66 18.95 12.00
CA TYR A 416 -4.64 19.02 10.94
C TYR A 416 -5.50 20.31 10.96
N LEU A 417 -5.86 20.84 12.12
CA LEU A 417 -6.69 22.04 12.25
C LEU A 417 -5.88 23.29 12.56
N GLN A 418 -4.79 23.18 13.31
CA GLN A 418 -3.99 24.35 13.71
C GLN A 418 -2.79 24.61 12.77
N ASP A 419 -2.69 23.85 11.66
CA ASP A 419 -1.60 23.96 10.68
C ASP A 419 -0.20 23.91 11.31
N LYS A 420 -0.03 23.12 12.39
CA LYS A 420 1.29 22.92 12.99
C LYS A 420 2.25 22.38 11.93
N ALA A 421 3.34 23.10 11.70
CA ALA A 421 4.29 22.78 10.65
C ALA A 421 5.01 21.44 10.92
N VAL A 422 5.08 20.61 9.87
CA VAL A 422 5.98 19.46 9.85
C VAL A 422 7.32 19.91 9.27
N THR A 423 8.33 20.02 10.12
CA THR A 423 9.67 20.47 9.70
C THR A 423 10.52 19.35 9.15
N ASP A 424 10.32 18.12 9.64
CA ASP A 424 11.04 16.93 9.19
C ASP A 424 10.06 15.75 9.09
N PRO A 425 9.80 15.21 7.90
CA PRO A 425 8.93 14.04 7.76
C PRO A 425 9.52 12.79 8.41
N GLN A 426 10.83 12.73 8.68
CA GLN A 426 11.52 11.53 9.19
C GLN A 426 11.66 11.51 10.71
N HIS A 427 11.39 12.62 11.39
CA HIS A 427 11.56 12.78 12.84
C HIS A 427 10.43 13.63 13.46
N GLY A 428 10.42 13.74 14.78
CA GLY A 428 9.49 14.59 15.51
C GLY A 428 8.17 13.91 15.89
N GLU A 429 7.36 14.64 16.64
CA GLU A 429 6.18 14.12 17.33
C GLU A 429 5.16 13.46 16.39
N LEU A 430 4.86 14.06 15.23
CA LEU A 430 3.89 13.47 14.29
C LEU A 430 4.42 12.15 13.69
N ARG A 431 5.72 12.05 13.43
CA ARG A 431 6.34 10.81 12.94
C ARG A 431 6.30 9.73 14.00
N GLU A 432 6.66 10.06 15.24
CA GLU A 432 6.58 9.14 16.38
C GLU A 432 5.13 8.67 16.60
N LEU A 433 4.16 9.58 16.52
CA LEU A 433 2.74 9.26 16.63
C LEU A 433 2.30 8.28 15.53
N ASN A 434 2.61 8.58 14.26
CA ASN A 434 2.31 7.68 13.15
C ASN A 434 2.96 6.30 13.33
N SER A 435 4.24 6.24 13.75
CA SER A 435 4.92 4.98 14.04
C SER A 435 4.25 4.19 15.16
N ASN A 436 3.80 4.84 16.23
CA ASN A 436 3.08 4.19 17.32
C ASN A 436 1.70 3.68 16.87
N ILE A 437 0.98 4.43 16.03
CA ILE A 437 -0.30 3.97 15.44
C ILE A 437 -0.08 2.70 14.63
N GLN A 438 0.94 2.68 13.75
CA GLN A 438 1.28 1.52 12.92
C GLN A 438 1.68 0.31 13.78
N LEU A 439 2.47 0.53 14.83
CA LEU A 439 2.82 -0.52 15.80
C LEU A 439 1.57 -1.12 16.46
N VAL A 440 0.60 -0.30 16.88
CA VAL A 440 -0.65 -0.78 17.47
C VAL A 440 -1.48 -1.55 16.44
N LEU A 441 -1.66 -1.00 15.23
CA LEU A 441 -2.43 -1.63 14.16
C LEU A 441 -1.88 -3.00 13.77
N GLY A 442 -0.55 -3.13 13.68
CA GLY A 442 0.13 -4.31 13.23
C GLY A 442 0.43 -5.35 14.32
N ASN A 443 0.43 -4.98 15.60
CA ASN A 443 0.76 -5.90 16.71
C ASN A 443 -0.43 -6.21 17.64
N THR A 444 -1.61 -5.61 17.43
CA THR A 444 -2.80 -5.83 18.28
C THR A 444 -3.85 -6.64 17.51
N PRO A 445 -3.88 -7.99 17.64
CA PRO A 445 -4.83 -8.83 16.91
C PRO A 445 -6.29 -8.54 17.29
N ASN A 446 -6.56 -8.34 18.58
CA ASN A 446 -7.90 -8.21 19.12
C ASN A 446 -8.40 -6.76 19.21
N LEU A 447 -7.91 -5.89 18.32
CA LEU A 447 -8.41 -4.52 18.20
C LEU A 447 -9.85 -4.56 17.70
N SER A 448 -10.75 -3.80 18.34
CA SER A 448 -12.14 -3.70 17.86
C SER A 448 -12.15 -3.10 16.44
N GLU A 449 -13.12 -3.48 15.62
CA GLU A 449 -13.25 -2.95 14.24
C GLU A 449 -13.32 -1.42 14.23
N LYS A 450 -14.09 -0.83 15.15
CA LYS A 450 -14.18 0.62 15.34
C LYS A 450 -12.82 1.26 15.65
N ASP A 451 -12.06 0.69 16.59
CA ASP A 451 -10.74 1.22 16.96
C ASP A 451 -9.73 1.05 15.83
N ARG A 452 -9.81 -0.06 15.09
CA ARG A 452 -8.99 -0.32 13.91
C ARG A 452 -9.24 0.72 12.83
N LEU A 453 -10.50 0.98 12.47
CA LEU A 453 -10.87 2.01 11.50
C LEU A 453 -10.43 3.40 11.95
N THR A 454 -10.59 3.71 13.24
CA THR A 454 -10.13 4.98 13.83
C THR A 454 -8.62 5.15 13.67
N LEU A 455 -7.84 4.13 14.04
CA LEU A 455 -6.38 4.16 13.94
C LEU A 455 -5.89 4.12 12.48
N GLN A 456 -6.58 3.42 11.58
CA GLN A 456 -6.26 3.43 10.14
C GLN A 456 -6.49 4.81 9.54
N SER A 457 -7.61 5.47 9.86
CA SER A 457 -7.88 6.85 9.45
C SER A 457 -6.81 7.81 9.98
N ALA A 458 -6.44 7.66 11.26
CA ALA A 458 -5.38 8.43 11.90
C ALA A 458 -3.99 8.21 11.24
N ALA A 459 -3.62 6.96 10.95
CA ALA A 459 -2.39 6.64 10.23
C ALA A 459 -2.37 7.28 8.84
N SER A 460 -3.48 7.11 8.10
CA SER A 460 -3.68 7.64 6.74
C SER A 460 -3.55 9.17 6.69
N ARG A 461 -4.12 9.88 7.67
CA ARG A 461 -4.02 11.33 7.78
C ARG A 461 -2.63 11.79 8.21
N SER A 462 -2.05 11.16 9.24
CA SER A 462 -0.74 11.55 9.77
C SER A 462 0.39 11.33 8.77
N ILE A 463 0.37 10.24 7.98
CA ILE A 463 1.37 10.03 6.93
C ILE A 463 1.26 11.08 5.81
N ARG A 464 0.05 11.48 5.43
CA ARG A 464 -0.17 12.55 4.44
C ARG A 464 0.29 13.91 4.97
N LEU A 465 0.03 14.21 6.23
CA LEU A 465 0.55 15.42 6.87
C LEU A 465 2.10 15.43 6.88
N LEU A 466 2.73 14.29 7.17
CA LEU A 466 4.20 14.19 7.16
C LEU A 466 4.78 14.52 5.78
N TYR A 467 4.16 14.01 4.71
CA TYR A 467 4.62 14.19 3.33
C TYR A 467 3.84 15.25 2.55
N PHE A 468 3.23 16.23 3.24
CA PHE A 468 2.36 17.23 2.61
C PHE A 468 3.03 17.97 1.44
N LYS A 469 4.33 18.25 1.52
CA LYS A 469 5.08 18.91 0.45
C LYS A 469 5.06 18.10 -0.86
N ASN A 470 5.21 16.77 -0.77
CA ASN A 470 5.14 15.87 -1.93
C ASN A 470 3.71 15.82 -2.47
N ILE A 471 2.73 15.78 -1.57
CA ILE A 471 1.30 15.81 -1.91
C ILE A 471 0.94 17.08 -2.66
N ALA A 472 1.32 18.27 -2.17
CA ALA A 472 0.99 19.54 -2.81
C ALA A 472 1.59 19.64 -4.22
N LYS A 473 2.84 19.17 -4.40
CA LYS A 473 3.48 19.05 -5.71
C LYS A 473 2.70 18.12 -6.64
N ASN A 474 2.41 16.89 -6.20
CA ASN A 474 1.70 15.90 -7.02
C ASN A 474 0.26 16.31 -7.32
N PHE A 475 -0.44 16.89 -6.35
CA PHE A 475 -1.79 17.44 -6.50
C PHE A 475 -1.81 18.53 -7.56
N ASN A 476 -0.91 19.51 -7.46
CA ASN A 476 -0.80 20.58 -8.45
C ASN A 476 -0.56 20.01 -9.85
N ARG A 477 0.34 19.04 -9.98
CA ARG A 477 0.65 18.39 -11.25
C ARG A 477 -0.57 17.69 -11.86
N VAL A 478 -1.15 16.75 -11.11
CA VAL A 478 -2.25 15.88 -11.57
C VAL A 478 -3.49 16.69 -11.90
N TYR A 479 -3.81 17.70 -11.07
CA TYR A 479 -5.02 18.50 -11.24
C TYR A 479 -4.80 19.87 -11.88
N SER A 480 -3.61 20.13 -12.44
CA SER A 480 -3.32 21.43 -13.09
C SER A 480 -4.32 21.80 -14.18
N PRO A 481 -4.86 20.88 -15.02
CA PRO A 481 -5.89 21.25 -16.00
C PRO A 481 -7.17 21.78 -15.34
N GLN A 482 -7.66 21.12 -14.30
CA GLN A 482 -8.86 21.52 -13.56
C GLN A 482 -8.64 22.85 -12.83
N ILE A 483 -7.47 23.02 -12.21
CA ILE A 483 -7.09 24.28 -11.56
C ILE A 483 -7.07 25.41 -12.60
N ARG A 484 -6.36 25.24 -13.72
CA ARG A 484 -6.30 26.28 -14.78
C ARG A 484 -7.68 26.63 -15.33
N ALA A 485 -8.49 25.62 -15.67
CA ALA A 485 -9.81 25.84 -16.23
C ALA A 485 -10.73 26.63 -15.28
N ALA A 486 -10.72 26.32 -13.98
CA ALA A 486 -11.53 27.01 -12.98
C ALA A 486 -11.11 28.47 -12.79
N TYR A 487 -9.80 28.76 -12.76
CA TYR A 487 -9.28 30.13 -12.65
C TYR A 487 -9.55 30.94 -13.94
N GLN A 488 -9.34 30.35 -15.12
CA GLN A 488 -9.61 30.99 -16.40
C GLN A 488 -11.10 31.33 -16.58
N ALA A 489 -12.01 30.47 -16.12
CA ALA A 489 -13.45 30.70 -16.20
C ALA A 489 -13.87 32.02 -15.56
N VAL A 490 -13.16 32.47 -14.52
CA VAL A 490 -13.43 33.70 -13.77
C VAL A 490 -12.40 34.81 -14.04
N GLY A 491 -11.58 34.66 -15.09
CA GLY A 491 -10.59 35.67 -15.48
C GLY A 491 -9.45 35.88 -14.47
N LEU A 492 -9.08 34.84 -13.72
CA LEU A 492 -7.98 34.87 -12.75
C LEU A 492 -6.77 34.06 -13.23
N GLU A 493 -5.59 34.45 -12.75
CA GLU A 493 -4.37 33.68 -12.97
C GLU A 493 -4.33 32.43 -12.07
N PRO A 494 -4.04 31.23 -12.61
CA PRO A 494 -4.01 29.99 -11.83
C PRO A 494 -2.95 30.02 -10.71
N VAL A 495 -3.35 29.64 -9.50
CA VAL A 495 -2.40 29.42 -8.39
C VAL A 495 -1.72 28.07 -8.55
N SER A 496 -0.38 28.06 -8.49
CA SER A 496 0.37 26.82 -8.34
C SER A 496 0.41 26.43 -6.85
N PHE A 497 -0.09 25.25 -6.52
CA PHE A 497 0.03 24.69 -5.18
C PHE A 497 1.39 24.02 -4.94
N GLU A 498 2.21 23.88 -5.98
CA GLU A 498 3.55 23.33 -5.86
C GLU A 498 4.43 24.25 -4.99
N GLY A 499 4.78 23.76 -3.80
CA GLY A 499 5.63 24.47 -2.86
C GLY A 499 4.91 25.32 -1.82
N LEU A 500 3.57 25.45 -1.91
CA LEU A 500 2.80 26.08 -0.85
C LEU A 500 2.81 25.23 0.42
N SER A 501 2.92 25.87 1.56
CA SER A 501 2.63 25.27 2.86
C SER A 501 1.15 24.92 2.97
N ARG A 502 0.83 24.07 3.96
CA ARG A 502 -0.54 23.63 4.19
C ARG A 502 -1.48 24.79 4.58
N ALA A 503 -0.97 25.76 5.32
CA ALA A 503 -1.71 26.99 5.67
C ALA A 503 -1.99 27.85 4.42
N GLU A 504 -0.99 28.05 3.56
CA GLU A 504 -1.17 28.79 2.30
C GLU A 504 -2.16 28.08 1.36
N CYS A 505 -2.13 26.74 1.31
CA CYS A 505 -3.13 25.96 0.56
C CYS A 505 -4.55 26.18 1.08
N ARG A 506 -4.76 26.24 2.41
CA ARG A 506 -6.07 26.56 3.00
C ARG A 506 -6.52 27.97 2.64
N GLU A 507 -5.62 28.93 2.73
CA GLU A 507 -5.93 30.32 2.39
C GLU A 507 -6.37 30.44 0.92
N ALA A 508 -5.66 29.78 0.01
CA ALA A 508 -6.02 29.71 -1.40
C ALA A 508 -7.38 29.01 -1.61
N ALA A 509 -7.64 27.88 -0.95
CA ALA A 509 -8.92 27.19 -1.01
C ALA A 509 -10.09 28.05 -0.49
N GLN A 510 -9.88 28.77 0.63
CA GLN A 510 -10.89 29.70 1.16
C GLN A 510 -11.19 30.86 0.21
N LYS A 511 -10.20 31.37 -0.54
CA LYS A 511 -10.42 32.40 -1.56
C LYS A 511 -11.31 31.87 -2.70
N ILE A 512 -11.07 30.64 -3.16
CA ILE A 512 -11.91 29.96 -4.16
C ILE A 512 -13.32 29.75 -3.65
N HIS A 513 -13.47 29.25 -2.42
CA HIS A 513 -14.77 29.06 -1.79
C HIS A 513 -15.59 30.37 -1.71
N ARG A 514 -14.98 31.46 -1.23
CA ARG A 514 -15.65 32.78 -1.16
C ARG A 514 -16.05 33.31 -2.54
N LEU A 515 -15.20 33.11 -3.55
CA LEU A 515 -15.52 33.53 -4.92
C LEU A 515 -16.73 32.75 -5.46
N ARG A 516 -16.78 31.44 -5.22
CA ARG A 516 -17.91 30.59 -5.58
C ARG A 516 -19.21 31.06 -4.91
N GLU A 517 -19.19 31.34 -3.61
CA GLU A 517 -20.37 31.85 -2.89
C GLU A 517 -20.84 33.20 -3.45
N ASN A 518 -19.92 34.11 -3.80
CA ASN A 518 -20.27 35.39 -4.41
C ASN A 518 -20.97 35.20 -5.76
N LEU A 519 -20.49 34.28 -6.61
CA LEU A 519 -21.14 33.96 -7.89
C LEU A 519 -22.51 33.29 -7.70
N HIS A 520 -22.66 32.41 -6.70
CA HIS A 520 -23.96 31.84 -6.35
C HIS A 520 -24.95 32.92 -5.92
N ASN A 521 -24.52 33.86 -5.07
CA ASN A 521 -25.37 34.98 -4.64
C ASN A 521 -25.78 35.88 -5.82
N GLN A 522 -24.84 36.15 -6.74
CA GLN A 522 -25.13 36.87 -7.99
C GLN A 522 -26.14 36.11 -8.86
N ALA A 523 -25.98 34.79 -9.00
CA ALA A 523 -26.91 33.95 -9.74
C ALA A 523 -28.31 33.95 -9.10
N SER A 524 -28.40 33.80 -7.78
CA SER A 524 -29.68 33.87 -7.06
C SER A 524 -30.37 35.23 -7.27
N ALA A 525 -29.63 36.33 -7.20
CA ALA A 525 -30.17 37.66 -7.48
C ALA A 525 -30.69 37.79 -8.92
N LEU A 526 -29.95 37.30 -9.92
CA LEU A 526 -30.38 37.34 -11.34
C LEU A 526 -31.57 36.42 -11.62
N SER A 527 -31.62 35.23 -11.01
CA SER A 527 -32.75 34.30 -11.17
C SER A 527 -34.08 34.85 -10.64
N SER A 528 -34.03 35.82 -9.72
CA SER A 528 -35.23 36.54 -9.28
C SER A 528 -35.75 37.56 -10.30
N GLN A 529 -34.94 37.89 -11.32
CA GLN A 529 -35.20 38.94 -12.31
C GLN A 529 -35.32 38.42 -13.74
N ALA A 530 -34.87 37.20 -14.03
CA ALA A 530 -34.83 36.62 -15.37
C ALA A 530 -35.23 35.14 -15.36
N ASP A 531 -35.86 34.68 -16.45
CA ASP A 531 -36.32 33.30 -16.61
C ASP A 531 -35.17 32.27 -16.68
N SER A 532 -33.94 32.70 -16.96
CA SER A 532 -32.77 31.82 -16.99
C SER A 532 -31.47 32.55 -16.62
N LEU A 533 -30.52 31.81 -16.04
CA LEU A 533 -29.18 32.30 -15.72
C LEU A 533 -28.34 32.45 -16.99
N PRO A 534 -27.48 33.48 -17.08
CA PRO A 534 -26.48 33.54 -18.14
C PRO A 534 -25.62 32.27 -18.18
N ALA A 535 -25.46 31.69 -19.36
CA ALA A 535 -24.72 30.43 -19.54
C ALA A 535 -23.27 30.53 -19.01
N GLU A 536 -22.64 31.69 -19.17
CA GLU A 536 -21.30 31.98 -18.66
C GLU A 536 -21.22 31.89 -17.12
N LEU A 537 -22.17 32.51 -16.42
CA LEU A 537 -22.23 32.47 -14.95
C LEU A 537 -22.47 31.04 -14.44
N SER A 538 -23.32 30.27 -15.13
CA SER A 538 -23.54 28.86 -14.80
C SER A 538 -22.27 28.02 -14.99
N ALA A 539 -21.53 28.25 -16.07
CA ALA A 539 -20.25 27.58 -16.33
C ALA A 539 -19.18 27.94 -15.29
N GLN A 540 -19.08 29.20 -14.90
CA GLN A 540 -18.17 29.68 -13.85
C GLN A 540 -18.44 29.02 -12.50
N ILE A 541 -19.72 29.00 -12.07
CA ILE A 541 -20.13 28.35 -10.83
C ILE A 541 -19.75 26.88 -10.85
N LYS A 542 -20.06 26.16 -11.94
CA LYS A 542 -19.72 24.73 -12.07
C LYS A 542 -18.21 24.50 -11.97
N ALA A 543 -17.41 25.31 -12.66
CA ALA A 543 -15.95 25.17 -12.65
C ALA A 543 -15.35 25.40 -11.25
N LEU A 544 -15.81 26.44 -10.53
CA LEU A 544 -15.37 26.70 -9.17
C LEU A 544 -15.88 25.67 -8.16
N SER A 545 -17.10 25.15 -8.31
CA SER A 545 -17.62 24.08 -7.44
C SER A 545 -16.78 22.81 -7.53
N ASN A 546 -16.40 22.42 -8.75
CA ASN A 546 -15.52 21.26 -8.96
C ASN A 546 -14.13 21.49 -8.33
N LEU A 547 -13.57 22.68 -8.47
CA LEU A 547 -12.28 23.01 -7.86
C LEU A 547 -12.36 23.09 -6.32
N ASP A 548 -13.42 23.67 -5.76
CA ASP A 548 -13.64 23.77 -4.31
C ASP A 548 -13.76 22.38 -3.69
N GLU A 549 -14.52 21.46 -4.31
CA GLU A 549 -14.60 20.06 -3.88
C GLU A 549 -13.23 19.38 -3.94
N LEU A 550 -12.50 19.54 -5.03
CA LEU A 550 -11.17 18.95 -5.20
C LEU A 550 -10.16 19.45 -4.16
N LEU A 551 -10.16 20.75 -3.87
CA LEU A 551 -9.28 21.34 -2.86
C LEU A 551 -9.69 20.91 -1.46
N SER A 552 -10.98 20.98 -1.13
CA SER A 552 -11.50 20.66 0.20
C SER A 552 -11.29 19.20 0.57
N LYS A 553 -11.54 18.26 -0.34
CA LYS A 553 -11.34 16.82 -0.13
C LYS A 553 -9.88 16.40 -0.30
N GLY A 554 -9.23 16.84 -1.37
CA GLY A 554 -7.88 16.41 -1.73
C GLY A 554 -6.82 17.11 -0.90
N LEU A 555 -6.53 18.38 -1.21
CA LEU A 555 -5.37 19.08 -0.64
C LEU A 555 -5.57 19.48 0.83
N ILE A 556 -6.79 19.83 1.23
CA ILE A 556 -7.12 20.24 2.60
C ILE A 556 -7.53 19.03 3.45
N GLY A 557 -8.44 18.22 2.89
CA GLY A 557 -9.03 17.00 3.46
C GLY A 557 -8.04 15.85 3.62
N LEU A 558 -7.08 15.77 2.69
CA LEU A 558 -6.15 14.65 2.56
C LEU A 558 -6.87 13.31 2.37
N GLU A 559 -7.99 13.32 1.67
CA GLU A 559 -8.79 12.13 1.36
C GLU A 559 -7.99 11.15 0.49
N PRO A 560 -7.85 9.87 0.90
CA PRO A 560 -7.06 8.87 0.17
C PRO A 560 -7.45 8.69 -1.30
N GLU A 561 -8.73 8.89 -1.59
CA GLU A 561 -9.32 8.77 -2.93
C GLU A 561 -8.76 9.80 -3.89
N LEU A 562 -8.42 11.00 -3.42
CA LEU A 562 -7.81 12.05 -4.24
C LEU A 562 -6.30 12.16 -4.07
N ILE A 563 -5.77 11.64 -2.96
CA ILE A 563 -4.37 11.66 -2.56
C ILE A 563 -3.90 10.21 -2.33
N PRO A 564 -3.54 9.46 -3.39
CA PRO A 564 -3.13 8.07 -3.25
C PRO A 564 -1.80 7.95 -2.49
N GLU A 565 -1.55 6.78 -1.89
CA GLU A 565 -0.33 6.52 -1.08
C GLU A 565 0.97 6.69 -1.88
N THR A 566 0.88 6.56 -3.20
CA THR A 566 1.99 6.71 -4.13
C THR A 566 2.49 8.15 -4.26
N TRP A 567 1.81 9.13 -3.65
CA TRP A 567 2.22 10.53 -3.59
C TRP A 567 3.04 10.89 -2.35
N LEU A 568 3.15 9.97 -1.38
CA LEU A 568 3.89 10.13 -0.12
C LEU A 568 5.39 10.00 -0.37
#